data_AF-A0A1R0WS04-F1
#
_entry.id   AF-A0A1R0WS04-F1
#
_cell.length_a   1.000
_cell.length_b   1.000
_cell.length_c   1.000
_cell.angle_alpha   90.00
_cell.angle_beta   90.00
_cell.angle_gamma   90.00
#
_symmetry.space_group_name_H-M   'P 1'
#
loop_
_entity.id
_entity.type
_entity.pdbx_description
1 polymer ?
#
loop_
_entity_poly.entity_id
_entity_poly.type
_entity_poly.pdbx_seq_one_letter_code
_entity_poly.pdbx_strand_id
1 'polypeptide(L)'
;MVIQLDFEAEEQDEQVLSDFPEGELLEITKVERQKKSDHRYIIHFGAYNMTVHEDVMIKYRMITGNSFMKADLVEIVVADERQRAYVEGLRYLERKPRTAMEMTRRLRQKEIGETIIAEVVQRLQEERLLDDPLYAKQWAEQRIANQRKGKMWIRQELREKGVDKTLISEALENITPEQELESALETGRKKWNLIRGEASDKRRKTGAFLMRRGFSGDMVRQVINTLLAEDNYEGEDEEFY
;
A
#
# COMPACT_ATOMS: atom_id res chain seq x y z
N MET A 1 -15.40 -13.64 18.66
CA MET A 1 -15.08 -12.33 18.05
C MET A 1 -16.41 -11.74 17.67
N VAL A 2 -16.86 -10.73 18.41
CA VAL A 2 -18.18 -10.12 18.21
C VAL A 2 -18.09 -9.36 16.90
N ILE A 3 -18.93 -9.74 15.93
CA ILE A 3 -19.12 -8.96 14.70
C ILE A 3 -19.76 -7.66 15.18
N GLN A 4 -18.93 -6.63 15.31
CA GLN A 4 -19.41 -5.28 15.54
C GLN A 4 -20.02 -4.87 14.20
N LEU A 5 -21.34 -4.99 14.09
CA LEU A 5 -22.09 -4.45 12.96
C LEU A 5 -21.73 -2.96 12.85
N ASP A 6 -21.17 -2.56 11.70
CA ASP A 6 -20.76 -1.19 11.39
C ASP A 6 -22.01 -0.31 11.28
N PHE A 7 -22.53 0.14 12.42
CA PHE A 7 -23.74 0.97 12.57
C PHE A 7 -23.69 2.26 11.70
N GLU A 8 -22.49 2.76 11.41
CA GLU A 8 -22.27 3.96 10.58
C GLU A 8 -22.48 3.73 9.07
N ALA A 9 -22.32 2.49 8.58
CA ALA A 9 -22.57 2.17 7.17
C ALA A 9 -24.07 1.99 6.90
N GLU A 10 -24.78 1.35 7.83
CA GLU A 10 -26.25 1.21 7.77
C GLU A 10 -26.95 2.59 7.79
N GLU A 11 -26.44 3.56 8.56
CA GLU A 11 -26.98 4.92 8.61
C GLU A 11 -26.83 5.72 7.30
N GLN A 12 -25.72 5.54 6.55
CA GLN A 12 -25.54 6.22 5.26
C GLN A 12 -26.42 5.61 4.16
N ASP A 13 -26.59 4.29 4.17
CA ASP A 13 -27.41 3.56 3.21
C ASP A 13 -28.91 3.85 3.41
N GLU A 14 -29.36 3.93 4.66
CA GLU A 14 -30.71 4.36 5.02
C GLU A 14 -30.99 5.79 4.58
N GLN A 15 -29.98 6.66 4.58
CA GLN A 15 -30.13 8.06 4.15
C GLN A 15 -30.46 8.17 2.65
N VAL A 16 -29.84 7.33 1.80
CA VAL A 16 -30.07 7.33 0.34
C VAL A 16 -31.50 6.91 -0.01
N LEU A 17 -32.06 5.96 0.73
CA LEU A 17 -33.40 5.40 0.47
C LEU A 17 -34.46 5.92 1.47
N SER A 18 -34.13 6.92 2.28
CA SER A 18 -34.99 7.43 3.36
C SER A 18 -36.37 7.86 2.86
N ASP A 19 -36.42 8.49 1.70
CA ASP A 19 -37.66 8.97 1.08
C ASP A 19 -38.40 7.89 0.25
N PHE A 20 -37.84 6.69 0.08
CA PHE A 20 -38.46 5.62 -0.72
C PHE A 20 -39.54 4.88 0.08
N PRO A 21 -40.69 4.54 -0.54
CA PRO A 21 -41.79 3.85 0.14
C PRO A 21 -41.45 2.40 0.50
N GLU A 22 -41.91 1.98 1.68
CA GLU A 22 -41.86 0.59 2.15
C GLU A 22 -42.97 -0.25 1.50
N GLY A 23 -42.67 -1.49 1.11
CA GLY A 23 -43.69 -2.45 0.66
C GLY A 23 -44.32 -2.19 -0.71
N GLU A 24 -43.90 -1.14 -1.43
CA GLU A 24 -44.37 -0.80 -2.77
C GLU A 24 -43.40 -1.28 -3.86
N LEU A 25 -43.95 -1.67 -5.00
CA LEU A 25 -43.17 -2.02 -6.19
C LEU A 25 -42.92 -0.74 -7.00
N LEU A 26 -41.66 -0.34 -7.13
CA LEU A 26 -41.24 0.87 -7.82
C LEU A 26 -40.70 0.53 -9.20
N GLU A 27 -41.38 0.99 -10.25
CA GLU A 27 -40.92 0.85 -11.63
C GLU A 27 -39.90 1.93 -12.01
N ILE A 28 -38.81 1.53 -12.66
CA ILE A 28 -37.84 2.46 -13.24
C ILE A 28 -38.49 3.16 -14.43
N THR A 29 -38.72 4.46 -14.30
CA THR A 29 -39.34 5.30 -15.33
C THR A 29 -38.31 5.89 -16.30
N LYS A 30 -37.07 6.08 -15.84
CA LYS A 30 -36.01 6.72 -16.63
C LYS A 30 -34.62 6.36 -16.11
N VAL A 31 -33.66 6.23 -17.02
CA VAL A 31 -32.23 6.09 -16.72
C VAL A 31 -31.45 7.19 -17.41
N GLU A 32 -30.68 7.97 -16.66
CA GLU A 32 -29.92 9.10 -17.19
C GLU A 32 -28.45 9.01 -16.83
N ARG A 33 -27.56 9.11 -17.83
CA ARG A 33 -26.12 9.21 -17.58
C ARG A 33 -25.78 10.57 -16.97
N GLN A 34 -25.00 10.57 -15.88
CA GLN A 34 -24.54 11.80 -15.25
C GLN A 34 -23.32 12.37 -16.03
N LYS A 35 -23.51 13.53 -16.67
CA LYS A 35 -22.58 14.11 -17.67
C LYS A 35 -21.14 14.36 -17.19
N LYS A 36 -20.93 14.56 -15.88
CA LYS A 36 -19.62 14.92 -15.29
C LYS A 36 -18.98 13.80 -14.48
N SER A 37 -19.69 12.70 -14.25
CA SER A 37 -19.17 11.56 -13.51
C SER A 37 -18.80 10.45 -14.49
N ASP A 38 -17.63 9.88 -14.30
CA ASP A 38 -17.25 8.68 -15.03
C ASP A 38 -18.14 7.50 -14.56
N HIS A 39 -18.84 6.87 -15.51
CA HIS A 39 -19.63 5.65 -15.32
C HIS A 39 -20.74 5.67 -14.23
N ARG A 40 -21.41 6.82 -13.98
CA ARG A 40 -22.59 6.86 -13.08
C ARG A 40 -23.88 7.25 -13.79
N TYR A 41 -24.98 6.66 -13.31
CA TYR A 41 -26.32 6.82 -13.84
C TYR A 41 -27.31 7.16 -12.71
N ILE A 42 -28.23 8.08 -13.00
CA ILE A 42 -29.37 8.40 -12.17
C ILE A 42 -30.53 7.51 -12.62
N ILE A 43 -31.04 6.69 -11.72
CA ILE A 43 -32.18 5.80 -11.92
C ILE A 43 -33.40 6.45 -11.29
N HIS A 44 -34.43 6.71 -12.09
CA HIS A 44 -35.65 7.36 -11.65
C HIS A 44 -36.77 6.33 -11.46
N PHE A 45 -37.48 6.45 -10.35
CA PHE A 45 -38.66 5.69 -9.94
C PHE A 45 -39.84 6.64 -9.74
N GLY A 46 -40.29 7.27 -10.83
CA GLY A 46 -41.30 8.33 -10.75
C GLY A 46 -40.78 9.58 -10.03
N ALA A 47 -41.26 9.81 -8.81
CA ALA A 47 -40.84 10.95 -7.98
C ALA A 47 -39.50 10.72 -7.27
N TYR A 48 -39.07 9.46 -7.14
CA TYR A 48 -37.85 9.08 -6.44
C TYR A 48 -36.71 8.85 -7.43
N ASN A 49 -35.47 8.98 -6.98
CA ASN A 49 -34.32 8.62 -7.78
C ASN A 49 -33.13 8.23 -6.90
N MET A 50 -32.24 7.41 -7.45
CA MET A 50 -30.97 7.08 -6.83
C MET A 50 -29.87 7.10 -7.88
N THR A 51 -28.62 7.23 -7.46
CA THR A 51 -27.47 7.19 -8.38
C THR A 51 -26.67 5.93 -8.15
N VAL A 52 -26.35 5.20 -9.23
CA VAL A 52 -25.54 3.98 -9.18
C VAL A 52 -24.44 3.99 -10.24
N HIS A 53 -23.40 3.22 -10.01
CA HIS A 53 -22.35 2.92 -10.98
C HIS A 53 -22.88 2.01 -12.10
N GLU A 54 -22.33 2.15 -13.30
CA GLU A 54 -22.71 1.38 -14.49
C GLU A 54 -22.69 -0.14 -14.25
N ASP A 55 -21.60 -0.68 -13.69
CA ASP A 55 -21.51 -2.10 -13.34
C ASP A 55 -22.65 -2.59 -12.43
N VAL A 56 -23.08 -1.75 -11.49
CA VAL A 56 -24.17 -2.07 -10.55
C VAL A 56 -25.51 -2.03 -11.28
N MET A 57 -25.74 -0.98 -12.08
CA MET A 57 -26.91 -0.86 -12.95
C MET A 57 -27.05 -2.09 -13.86
N ILE A 58 -25.95 -2.55 -14.47
CA ILE A 58 -25.92 -3.73 -15.34
C ILE A 58 -26.19 -5.00 -14.54
N LYS A 59 -25.47 -5.20 -13.41
CA LYS A 59 -25.57 -6.38 -12.56
C LYS A 59 -27.01 -6.63 -12.09
N TYR A 60 -27.68 -5.58 -11.60
CA TYR A 60 -29.05 -5.66 -11.09
C TYR A 60 -30.11 -5.38 -12.15
N ARG A 61 -29.71 -5.18 -13.42
CA ARG A 61 -30.60 -4.86 -14.55
C ARG A 61 -31.52 -3.68 -14.25
N MET A 62 -30.96 -2.59 -13.74
CA MET A 62 -31.69 -1.36 -13.45
C MET A 62 -31.94 -0.56 -14.73
N ILE A 63 -32.83 -1.10 -15.58
CA ILE A 63 -33.25 -0.51 -16.85
C ILE A 63 -34.73 -0.12 -16.80
N THR A 64 -35.14 0.83 -17.64
CA THR A 64 -36.55 1.27 -17.73
C THR A 64 -37.52 0.10 -17.89
N GLY A 65 -38.62 0.14 -17.13
CA GLY A 65 -39.65 -0.89 -17.11
C GLY A 65 -39.43 -2.00 -16.08
N ASN A 66 -38.21 -2.15 -15.54
CA ASN A 66 -37.97 -3.07 -14.43
C ASN A 66 -38.45 -2.45 -13.12
N SER A 67 -38.92 -3.30 -12.20
CA SER A 67 -39.48 -2.85 -10.92
C SER A 67 -38.77 -3.49 -9.74
N PHE A 68 -38.66 -2.76 -8.65
CA PHE A 68 -37.92 -3.13 -7.45
C PHE A 68 -38.71 -2.73 -6.20
N MET A 69 -38.65 -3.55 -5.15
CA MET A 69 -39.07 -3.13 -3.81
C MET A 69 -37.91 -2.42 -3.11
N LYS A 70 -38.21 -1.58 -2.12
CA LYS A 70 -37.17 -0.92 -1.31
C LYS A 70 -36.16 -1.90 -0.71
N ALA A 71 -36.61 -3.09 -0.29
CA ALA A 71 -35.74 -4.14 0.21
C ALA A 71 -34.68 -4.60 -0.82
N ASP A 72 -35.03 -4.67 -2.11
CA ASP A 72 -34.08 -4.98 -3.18
C ASP A 72 -33.06 -3.85 -3.35
N LEU A 73 -33.52 -2.60 -3.21
CA LEU A 73 -32.68 -1.41 -3.38
C LEU A 73 -31.61 -1.29 -2.29
N VAL A 74 -31.85 -1.79 -1.07
CA VAL A 74 -30.84 -1.79 0.01
C VAL A 74 -29.59 -2.56 -0.41
N GLU A 75 -29.75 -3.76 -0.96
CA GLU A 75 -28.60 -4.55 -1.46
C GLU A 75 -27.88 -3.82 -2.60
N ILE A 76 -28.64 -3.15 -3.47
CA ILE A 76 -28.10 -2.37 -4.60
C ILE A 76 -27.26 -1.19 -4.10
N VAL A 77 -27.69 -0.49 -3.05
CA VAL A 77 -26.94 0.62 -2.44
C VAL A 77 -25.60 0.12 -1.90
N VAL A 78 -25.59 -0.96 -1.12
CA VAL A 78 -24.36 -1.58 -0.60
C VAL A 78 -23.44 -2.00 -1.76
N ALA A 79 -24.00 -2.56 -2.83
CA ALA A 79 -23.25 -2.91 -4.02
C ALA A 79 -22.64 -1.69 -4.74
N ASP A 80 -23.35 -0.55 -4.79
CA ASP A 80 -22.81 0.71 -5.32
C ASP A 80 -21.69 1.26 -4.45
N GLU A 81 -21.82 1.23 -3.14
CA GLU A 81 -20.76 1.69 -2.25
C GLU A 81 -19.49 0.83 -2.40
N ARG A 82 -19.65 -0.50 -2.44
CA ARG A 82 -18.54 -1.43 -2.73
C ARG A 82 -17.88 -1.13 -4.07
N GLN A 83 -18.67 -0.86 -5.11
CA GLN A 83 -18.14 -0.52 -6.42
C GLN A 83 -17.41 0.84 -6.41
N ARG A 84 -17.93 1.84 -5.71
CA ARG A 84 -17.26 3.14 -5.52
C ARG A 84 -15.92 2.98 -4.80
N ALA A 85 -15.90 2.20 -3.73
CA ALA A 85 -14.69 1.89 -2.97
C ALA A 85 -13.65 1.17 -3.86
N TYR A 86 -14.09 0.21 -4.66
CA TYR A 86 -13.24 -0.49 -5.63
C TYR A 86 -12.62 0.47 -6.66
N VAL A 87 -13.41 1.33 -7.30
CA VAL A 87 -12.93 2.32 -8.27
C VAL A 87 -11.96 3.33 -7.64
N GLU A 88 -12.21 3.77 -6.41
CA GLU A 88 -11.26 4.62 -5.68
C GLU A 88 -9.94 3.88 -5.39
N GLY A 89 -10.01 2.59 -5.06
CA GLY A 89 -8.83 1.73 -4.91
C GLY A 89 -8.00 1.65 -6.19
N LEU A 90 -8.63 1.40 -7.34
CA LEU A 90 -7.96 1.40 -8.64
C LEU A 90 -7.25 2.73 -8.92
N ARG A 91 -7.95 3.86 -8.75
CA ARG A 91 -7.36 5.21 -8.92
C ARG A 91 -6.19 5.48 -7.98
N TYR A 92 -6.19 4.87 -6.80
CA TYR A 92 -5.08 5.01 -5.86
C TYR A 92 -3.84 4.22 -6.29
N LEU A 93 -4.05 3.06 -6.92
CA LEU A 93 -3.01 2.17 -7.45
C LEU A 93 -2.36 2.69 -8.74
N GLU A 94 -3.10 3.40 -9.59
CA GLU A 94 -2.60 3.98 -10.86
C GLU A 94 -1.31 4.79 -10.71
N ARG A 95 -1.12 5.45 -9.56
CA ARG A 95 0.04 6.33 -9.34
C ARG A 95 1.32 5.57 -9.02
N LYS A 96 1.22 4.53 -8.19
CA LYS A 96 2.34 3.70 -7.72
C LYS A 96 1.82 2.49 -6.94
N PRO A 97 2.61 1.41 -6.82
CA PRO A 97 2.30 0.28 -5.95
C PRO A 97 2.01 0.71 -4.51
N ARG A 98 1.06 0.01 -3.86
CA ARG A 98 0.59 0.26 -2.49
C ARG A 98 0.53 -1.04 -1.71
N THR A 99 0.61 -0.93 -0.39
CA THR A 99 0.33 -2.05 0.51
C THR A 99 -1.15 -2.12 0.84
N ALA A 100 -1.62 -3.28 1.30
CA ALA A 100 -2.98 -3.47 1.79
C ALA A 100 -3.32 -2.50 2.93
N MET A 101 -2.37 -2.22 3.83
CA MET A 101 -2.56 -1.23 4.89
C MET A 101 -2.71 0.20 4.34
N GLU A 102 -1.88 0.58 3.36
CA GLU A 102 -2.01 1.90 2.71
C GLU A 102 -3.36 2.04 2.00
N MET A 103 -3.87 0.96 1.36
CA MET A 103 -5.19 0.94 0.75
C MET A 103 -6.31 1.09 1.78
N THR A 104 -6.27 0.30 2.84
CA THR A 104 -7.24 0.34 3.94
C THR A 104 -7.32 1.74 4.54
N ARG A 105 -6.17 2.35 4.84
CA ARG A 105 -6.11 3.73 5.35
C ARG A 105 -6.68 4.74 4.36
N ARG A 106 -6.44 4.55 3.06
CA ARG A 106 -6.95 5.44 2.02
C ARG A 106 -8.48 5.38 1.92
N LEU A 107 -9.06 4.19 1.95
CA LEU A 107 -10.51 4.01 1.88
C LEU A 107 -11.21 4.49 3.15
N ARG A 108 -10.60 4.29 4.32
CA ARG A 108 -11.11 4.86 5.58
C ARG A 108 -11.15 6.40 5.57
N GLN A 109 -10.13 7.04 4.98
CA GLN A 109 -10.13 8.50 4.77
C GLN A 109 -11.23 8.99 3.82
N LYS A 110 -11.88 8.08 3.10
CA LYS A 110 -13.03 8.34 2.24
C LYS A 110 -14.35 8.00 2.91
N GLU A 111 -14.33 7.74 4.21
CA GLU A 111 -15.52 7.48 5.03
C GLU A 111 -16.27 6.22 4.57
N ILE A 112 -15.54 5.25 4.00
CA ILE A 112 -16.07 3.93 3.61
C ILE A 112 -16.02 3.01 4.84
N GLY A 113 -17.08 2.23 5.07
CA GLY A 113 -17.18 1.28 6.19
C GLY A 113 -16.14 0.14 6.16
N GLU A 114 -15.72 -0.35 7.33
CA GLU A 114 -14.65 -1.36 7.45
C GLU A 114 -14.99 -2.67 6.73
N THR A 115 -16.26 -3.07 6.77
CA THR A 115 -16.75 -4.27 6.07
C THR A 115 -16.49 -4.17 4.56
N ILE A 116 -16.86 -3.05 3.93
CA ILE A 116 -16.64 -2.83 2.48
C ILE A 116 -15.14 -2.70 2.17
N ILE A 117 -14.37 -2.04 3.04
CA ILE A 117 -12.91 -1.94 2.88
C ILE A 117 -12.29 -3.33 2.83
N ALA A 118 -12.64 -4.21 3.76
CA ALA A 118 -12.09 -5.57 3.81
C ALA A 118 -12.39 -6.35 2.53
N GLU A 119 -13.63 -6.29 2.05
CA GLU A 119 -14.04 -6.95 0.80
C GLU A 119 -13.32 -6.39 -0.43
N VAL A 120 -13.17 -5.07 -0.52
CA VAL A 120 -12.48 -4.41 -1.64
C VAL A 120 -10.98 -4.73 -1.63
N VAL A 121 -10.33 -4.69 -0.46
CA VAL A 121 -8.92 -5.05 -0.32
C VAL A 121 -8.70 -6.51 -0.70
N GLN A 122 -9.56 -7.42 -0.23
CA GLN A 122 -9.50 -8.83 -0.60
C GLN A 122 -9.63 -9.01 -2.11
N ARG A 123 -10.64 -8.38 -2.73
CA ARG A 123 -10.82 -8.44 -4.19
C ARG A 123 -9.58 -7.96 -4.95
N LEU A 124 -9.01 -6.82 -4.54
CA LEU A 124 -7.80 -6.28 -5.16
C LEU A 124 -6.59 -7.21 -5.01
N GLN A 125 -6.52 -7.98 -3.91
CA GLN A 125 -5.49 -9.00 -3.71
C GLN A 125 -5.72 -10.24 -4.59
N GLU A 126 -6.96 -10.71 -4.69
CA GLU A 126 -7.34 -11.83 -5.57
C GLU A 126 -7.05 -11.51 -7.04
N GLU A 127 -7.30 -10.27 -7.47
CA GLU A 127 -6.97 -9.77 -8.81
C GLU A 127 -5.47 -9.44 -8.97
N ARG A 128 -4.64 -9.65 -7.94
CA ARG A 128 -3.19 -9.36 -7.89
C ARG A 128 -2.83 -7.88 -8.17
N LEU A 129 -3.76 -6.98 -7.93
CA LEU A 129 -3.55 -5.53 -8.00
C LEU A 129 -2.91 -4.99 -6.70
N LEU A 130 -3.17 -5.67 -5.59
CA LEU A 130 -2.45 -5.54 -4.33
C LEU A 130 -1.66 -6.82 -4.05
N ASP A 131 -0.35 -6.68 -3.86
CA ASP A 131 0.54 -7.81 -3.58
C ASP A 131 1.63 -7.35 -2.60
N ASP A 132 1.34 -7.48 -1.31
CA ASP A 132 2.26 -7.13 -0.23
C ASP A 132 3.57 -7.97 -0.27
N PRO A 133 3.54 -9.29 -0.56
CA PRO A 133 4.77 -10.06 -0.78
C PRO A 133 5.66 -9.50 -1.89
N LEU A 134 5.09 -9.22 -3.07
CA LEU A 134 5.83 -8.64 -4.20
C LEU A 134 6.32 -7.23 -3.87
N TYR A 135 5.49 -6.41 -3.22
CA TYR A 135 5.85 -5.08 -2.76
C TYR A 135 7.07 -5.14 -1.84
N ALA A 136 7.04 -6.02 -0.83
CA ALA A 136 8.11 -6.16 0.15
C ALA A 136 9.44 -6.55 -0.51
N LYS A 137 9.39 -7.51 -1.44
CA LYS A 137 10.57 -7.95 -2.20
C LYS A 137 11.16 -6.82 -3.03
N GLN A 138 10.36 -6.16 -3.86
CA GLN A 138 10.81 -5.06 -4.71
C GLN A 138 11.35 -3.89 -3.89
N TRP A 139 10.69 -3.57 -2.77
CA TRP A 139 11.14 -2.52 -1.86
C TRP A 139 12.52 -2.84 -1.26
N ALA A 140 12.72 -4.07 -0.80
CA ALA A 140 14.00 -4.50 -0.22
C ALA A 140 15.13 -4.47 -1.25
N GLU A 141 14.90 -5.01 -2.45
CA GLU A 141 15.85 -4.99 -3.57
C GLU A 141 16.22 -3.55 -3.95
N GLN A 142 15.23 -2.67 -4.11
CA GLN A 142 15.46 -1.27 -4.46
C GLN A 142 16.29 -0.54 -3.39
N ARG A 143 16.02 -0.77 -2.09
CA ARG A 143 16.73 -0.09 -1.00
C ARG A 143 18.19 -0.52 -0.87
N ILE A 144 18.48 -1.78 -1.14
CA ILE A 144 19.87 -2.26 -1.17
C ILE A 144 20.59 -1.78 -2.41
N ALA A 145 19.99 -1.96 -3.58
CA ALA A 145 20.63 -1.65 -4.86
C ALA A 145 20.81 -0.13 -5.07
N ASN A 146 19.82 0.68 -4.71
CA ASN A 146 19.85 2.10 -5.08
C ASN A 146 20.17 3.03 -3.90
N GLN A 147 19.86 2.62 -2.66
CA GLN A 147 19.98 3.50 -1.48
C GLN A 147 21.02 3.06 -0.46
N ARG A 148 21.65 1.90 -0.67
CA ARG A 148 22.68 1.34 0.20
C ARG A 148 22.24 1.33 1.68
N LYS A 149 21.04 0.81 1.91
CA LYS A 149 20.43 0.64 3.25
C LYS A 149 20.59 -0.81 3.69
N GLY A 150 20.90 -1.03 4.97
CA GLY A 150 21.00 -2.37 5.53
C GLY A 150 19.64 -2.96 5.92
N LYS A 151 19.61 -4.27 6.16
CA LYS A 151 18.37 -5.03 6.41
C LYS A 151 17.53 -4.48 7.57
N MET A 152 18.14 -3.89 8.61
CA MET A 152 17.38 -3.35 9.75
C MET A 152 16.55 -2.12 9.37
N TRP A 153 17.09 -1.25 8.52
CA TRP A 153 16.37 -0.07 8.04
C TRP A 153 15.19 -0.48 7.16
N ILE A 154 15.43 -1.38 6.22
CA ILE A 154 14.41 -1.89 5.30
C ILE A 154 13.27 -2.55 6.08
N ARG A 155 13.60 -3.36 7.09
CA ARG A 155 12.62 -3.96 8.00
C ARG A 155 11.72 -2.91 8.66
N GLN A 156 12.31 -1.81 9.15
CA GLN A 156 11.55 -0.76 9.79
C GLN A 156 10.62 -0.05 8.79
N GLU A 157 11.12 0.32 7.61
CA GLU A 157 10.30 0.96 6.57
C GLU A 157 9.12 0.07 6.17
N LEU A 158 9.33 -1.22 5.96
CA LEU A 158 8.26 -2.14 5.59
C LEU A 158 7.22 -2.30 6.70
N ARG A 159 7.65 -2.29 7.98
CA ARG A 159 6.72 -2.28 9.12
C ARG A 159 5.88 -1.00 9.17
N GLU A 160 6.50 0.16 8.94
CA GLU A 160 5.79 1.44 8.86
C GLU A 160 4.82 1.48 7.66
N LYS A 161 5.09 0.68 6.61
CA LYS A 161 4.19 0.44 5.48
C LYS A 161 3.12 -0.62 5.74
N GLY A 162 3.12 -1.25 6.92
CA GLY A 162 2.10 -2.21 7.32
C GLY A 162 2.26 -3.59 6.72
N VAL A 163 3.43 -3.91 6.18
CA VAL A 163 3.71 -5.25 5.64
C VAL A 163 3.86 -6.24 6.80
N ASP A 164 3.29 -7.43 6.65
CA ASP A 164 3.36 -8.46 7.69
C ASP A 164 4.81 -8.90 7.99
N LYS A 165 5.06 -9.27 9.25
CA LYS A 165 6.39 -9.67 9.72
C LYS A 165 6.96 -10.87 8.95
N THR A 166 6.14 -11.84 8.54
CA THR A 166 6.60 -13.01 7.78
C THR A 166 7.10 -12.59 6.40
N LEU A 167 6.30 -11.81 5.67
CA LEU A 167 6.64 -11.26 4.35
C LEU A 167 7.90 -10.39 4.40
N ILE A 168 8.05 -9.59 5.46
CA ILE A 168 9.29 -8.82 5.66
C ILE A 168 10.49 -9.75 5.83
N SER A 169 10.33 -10.84 6.58
CA SER A 169 11.43 -11.78 6.83
C SER A 169 11.83 -12.47 5.53
N GLU A 170 10.86 -12.97 4.75
CA GLU A 170 11.07 -13.58 3.44
C GLU A 170 11.73 -12.60 2.44
N ALA A 171 11.27 -11.35 2.39
CA ALA A 171 11.86 -10.33 1.53
C ALA A 171 13.33 -10.04 1.88
N LEU A 172 13.69 -10.06 3.17
CA LEU A 172 15.05 -9.83 3.65
C LEU A 172 15.96 -11.06 3.53
N GLU A 173 15.40 -12.27 3.47
CA GLU A 173 16.12 -13.51 3.21
C GLU A 173 16.57 -13.61 1.75
N ASN A 174 15.81 -13.05 0.81
CA ASN A 174 16.19 -12.96 -0.61
C ASN A 174 17.45 -12.11 -0.85
N ILE A 175 17.85 -11.29 0.13
CA ILE A 175 19.08 -10.51 0.07
C ILE A 175 20.22 -11.39 0.57
N THR A 176 21.18 -11.68 -0.31
CA THR A 176 22.34 -12.49 0.09
C THR A 176 23.29 -11.70 1.01
N PRO A 177 24.05 -12.37 1.88
CA PRO A 177 25.07 -11.72 2.69
C PRO A 177 26.10 -10.92 1.86
N GLU A 178 26.45 -11.43 0.68
CA GLU A 178 27.40 -10.81 -0.25
C GLU A 178 26.84 -9.51 -0.83
N GLN A 179 25.56 -9.49 -1.21
CA GLN A 179 24.90 -8.29 -1.70
C GLN A 179 24.82 -7.20 -0.62
N GLU A 180 24.50 -7.58 0.62
CA GLU A 180 24.47 -6.63 1.73
C GLU A 180 25.88 -6.11 2.06
N LEU A 181 26.89 -6.99 2.03
CA LEU A 181 28.29 -6.63 2.27
C LEU A 181 28.81 -5.66 1.21
N GLU A 182 28.61 -5.95 -0.08
CA GLU A 182 29.04 -5.08 -1.17
C GLU A 182 28.40 -3.69 -1.05
N SER A 183 27.09 -3.66 -0.77
CA SER A 183 26.36 -2.42 -0.54
C SER A 183 26.91 -1.60 0.64
N ALA A 184 27.29 -2.29 1.72
CA ALA A 184 27.88 -1.68 2.90
C ALA A 184 29.32 -1.18 2.64
N LEU A 185 30.13 -1.94 1.91
CA LEU A 185 31.49 -1.57 1.50
C LEU A 185 31.48 -0.33 0.62
N GLU A 186 30.64 -0.28 -0.41
CA GLU A 186 30.56 0.88 -1.30
C GLU A 186 30.23 2.18 -0.55
N THR A 187 29.22 2.15 0.33
CA THR A 187 28.84 3.35 1.10
C THR A 187 29.82 3.65 2.23
N GLY A 188 30.41 2.60 2.81
CA GLY A 188 31.45 2.67 3.82
C GLY A 188 32.72 3.34 3.30
N ARG A 189 33.23 2.89 2.15
CA ARG A 189 34.43 3.44 1.49
C ARG A 189 34.26 4.91 1.15
N LYS A 190 33.11 5.28 0.56
CA LYS A 190 32.77 6.70 0.32
C LYS A 190 32.79 7.53 1.60
N LYS A 191 32.25 7.00 2.71
CA LYS A 191 32.25 7.71 3.98
C LYS A 191 33.65 7.79 4.60
N TRP A 192 34.41 6.71 4.52
CA TRP A 192 35.77 6.58 5.03
C TRP A 192 36.69 7.63 4.42
N ASN A 193 36.69 7.74 3.10
CA ASN A 193 37.57 8.66 2.36
C ASN A 193 37.24 10.15 2.62
N LEU A 194 36.03 10.46 3.09
CA LEU A 194 35.65 11.82 3.48
C LEU A 194 36.16 12.21 4.88
N ILE A 195 36.55 11.25 5.72
CA ILE A 195 36.98 11.51 7.09
C ILE A 195 38.51 11.64 7.10
N ARG A 196 38.98 12.81 7.53
CA ARG A 196 40.41 13.06 7.79
C ARG A 196 40.75 12.78 9.25
N GLY A 197 42.02 12.48 9.50
CA GLY A 197 42.57 12.24 10.84
C GLY A 197 42.87 10.76 11.10
N GLU A 198 43.05 10.42 12.38
CA GLU A 198 43.49 9.09 12.80
C GLU A 198 42.51 7.97 12.44
N ALA A 199 43.05 6.76 12.24
CA ALA A 199 42.27 5.56 11.95
C ALA A 199 41.18 5.29 13.00
N SER A 200 41.44 5.57 14.28
CA SER A 200 40.43 5.43 15.34
C SER A 200 39.17 6.27 15.08
N ASP A 201 39.38 7.49 14.58
CA ASP A 201 38.33 8.45 14.31
C ASP A 201 37.57 8.11 13.01
N LYS A 202 38.29 7.66 11.98
CA LYS A 202 37.69 7.08 10.76
C LYS A 202 36.78 5.89 11.10
N ARG A 203 37.27 4.92 11.88
CA ARG A 203 36.50 3.75 12.35
C ARG A 203 35.21 4.14 13.04
N ARG A 204 35.30 5.00 14.06
CA ARG A 204 34.15 5.40 14.88
C ARG A 204 33.10 6.12 14.04
N LYS A 205 33.50 7.08 13.20
CA LYS A 205 32.58 7.91 12.41
C LYS A 205 31.93 7.10 11.27
N THR A 206 32.69 6.25 10.58
CA THR A 206 32.15 5.37 9.52
C THR A 206 31.25 4.29 10.10
N GLY A 207 31.64 3.65 11.20
CA GLY A 207 30.83 2.63 11.87
C GLY A 207 29.48 3.18 12.33
N ALA A 208 29.49 4.34 13.00
CA ALA A 208 28.25 5.01 13.42
C ALA A 208 27.35 5.41 12.24
N PHE A 209 27.96 5.80 11.11
CA PHE A 209 27.21 6.10 9.88
C PHE A 209 26.54 4.85 9.31
N LEU A 210 27.24 3.73 9.20
CA LEU A 210 26.71 2.47 8.68
C LEU A 210 25.60 1.90 9.58
N MET A 211 25.76 1.99 10.92
CA MET A 211 24.70 1.60 11.86
C MET A 211 23.43 2.43 11.65
N ARG A 212 23.54 3.76 11.47
CA ARG A 212 22.40 4.62 11.13
C ARG A 212 21.81 4.33 9.75
N ARG A 213 22.53 3.63 8.87
CA ARG A 213 22.01 3.13 7.59
C ARG A 213 21.36 1.74 7.72
N GLY A 214 21.34 1.15 8.91
CA GLY A 214 20.63 -0.09 9.20
C GLY A 214 21.43 -1.37 8.94
N PHE A 215 22.74 -1.28 8.76
CA PHE A 215 23.62 -2.45 8.71
C PHE A 215 23.81 -3.02 10.11
N SER A 216 23.87 -4.36 10.22
CA SER A 216 24.08 -5.03 11.50
C SER A 216 25.46 -4.72 12.08
N GLY A 217 25.62 -4.86 13.40
CA GLY A 217 26.92 -4.65 14.04
C GLY A 217 28.02 -5.56 13.48
N ASP A 218 27.67 -6.79 13.08
CA ASP A 218 28.59 -7.75 12.48
C ASP A 218 29.04 -7.28 11.09
N MET A 219 28.09 -6.86 10.25
CA MET A 219 28.37 -6.31 8.93
C MET A 219 29.23 -5.05 9.02
N VAL A 220 28.93 -4.16 9.96
CA VAL A 220 29.72 -2.95 10.21
C VAL A 220 31.15 -3.30 10.62
N ARG A 221 31.33 -4.26 11.52
CA ARG A 221 32.68 -4.71 11.94
C ARG A 221 33.47 -5.26 10.76
N GLN A 222 32.85 -6.11 9.95
CA GLN A 222 33.48 -6.69 8.76
C GLN A 222 33.93 -5.60 7.77
N VAL A 223 33.03 -4.67 7.42
CA VAL A 223 33.34 -3.54 6.52
C VAL A 223 34.47 -2.69 7.06
N ILE A 224 34.44 -2.33 8.34
CA ILE A 224 35.48 -1.49 8.95
C ILE A 224 36.85 -2.19 8.92
N ASN A 225 36.91 -3.50 9.15
CA ASN A 225 38.16 -4.26 9.07
C ASN A 225 38.71 -4.29 7.64
N THR A 226 37.85 -4.49 6.64
CA THR A 226 38.24 -4.44 5.23
C THR A 226 38.79 -3.06 4.85
N LEU A 227 38.11 -1.98 5.22
CA LEU A 227 38.54 -0.61 4.90
C LEU A 227 39.86 -0.23 5.59
N LEU A 228 40.10 -0.71 6.81
CA LEU A 228 41.39 -0.51 7.49
C LEU A 228 42.54 -1.22 6.77
N ALA A 229 42.30 -2.45 6.31
CA ALA A 229 43.30 -3.18 5.56
C ALA A 229 43.64 -2.41 4.27
N GLU A 230 42.63 -1.97 3.52
CA GLU A 230 42.79 -1.15 2.31
C GLU A 230 43.60 0.16 2.58
N ASP A 231 43.26 0.91 3.64
CA ASP A 231 43.94 2.17 4.02
C ASP A 231 45.41 1.94 4.41
N ASN A 232 45.72 0.80 5.04
CA ASN A 232 47.10 0.45 5.42
C ASN A 232 47.95 0.05 4.21
N TYR A 233 47.39 -0.71 3.26
CA TYR A 233 48.09 -1.09 2.02
C TYR A 233 48.42 0.14 1.15
N GLU A 234 47.49 1.09 1.02
CA GLU A 234 47.75 2.34 0.28
C GLU A 234 48.86 3.20 0.92
N GLY A 235 48.96 3.21 2.26
CA GLY A 235 50.02 3.94 2.97
C GLY A 235 51.41 3.30 2.84
N GLU A 236 51.50 1.98 2.75
CA GLU A 236 52.77 1.27 2.54
C GLU A 236 53.32 1.50 1.11
N ASP A 237 52.46 1.53 0.08
CA ASP A 237 52.87 1.77 -1.32
C ASP A 237 53.30 3.22 -1.60
N GLU A 238 52.79 4.21 -0.84
CA GLU A 238 53.19 5.62 -0.95
C GLU A 238 54.56 5.93 -0.30
N GLU A 239 55.07 5.09 0.61
CA GLU A 239 56.36 5.28 1.29
C GLU A 239 57.58 4.81 0.45
N PHE A 240 57.37 4.18 -0.70
CA PHE A 240 58.43 3.62 -1.55
C PHE A 240 58.97 4.54 -2.67
N TYR A 241 58.64 5.84 -2.69
CA TYR A 241 59.08 6.78 -3.72
C TYR A 241 59.95 7.95 -3.20
#